data_AF-A0A3S3G2V3-F1
#
_entry.id   AF-A0A3S3G2V3-F1
#
_cell.length_a   1.000
_cell.length_b   1.000
_cell.length_c   1.000
_cell.angle_alpha   90.00
_cell.angle_beta   90.00
_cell.angle_gamma   90.00
#
_symmetry.space_group_name_H-M   'P 1'
#
loop_
_entity.id
_entity.type
_entity.pdbx_description
1 polymer ?
#
loop_
_entity_poly.entity_id
_entity_poly.type
_entity_poly.pdbx_seq_one_letter_code
_entity_poly.pdbx_strand_id
1 'polypeptide(L)' 'FELAGTRSTLAEHNLDRHWRNARTHTLHDPVRWKYAILGNYYLNDVNPPFHAWS' A
#
# COMPACT_ATOMS: atom_id res chain seq x y z
N PHE A 1 -4.52 0.33 -16.87
CA PHE A 1 -5.69 0.15 -17.75
C PHE A 1 -5.93 1.37 -18.63
N GLU A 2 -5.94 2.59 -18.06
CA GLU A 2 -6.18 3.83 -18.84
C GLU A 2 -5.22 4.03 -20.02
N LEU A 3 -3.92 3.78 -19.83
CA LEU A 3 -2.92 3.82 -20.91
C LEU A 3 -2.99 2.61 -21.86
N ALA A 4 -3.43 1.45 -21.37
CA ALA A 4 -3.40 0.18 -22.09
C ALA A 4 -4.68 -0.11 -22.90
N GLY A 5 -5.73 0.71 -22.72
CA GLY A 5 -7.01 0.57 -23.40
C GLY A 5 -7.89 -0.57 -22.87
N THR A 6 -9.13 -0.64 -23.35
CA THR A 6 -10.15 -1.59 -22.87
C THR A 6 -9.80 -3.05 -23.10
N ARG A 7 -9.11 -3.38 -24.20
CA ARG A 7 -8.67 -4.75 -24.49
C ARG A 7 -7.73 -5.35 -23.45
N SER A 8 -7.05 -4.50 -22.66
CA SER A 8 -6.13 -4.96 -21.61
C SER A 8 -6.84 -5.65 -20.42
N THR A 9 -8.17 -5.56 -20.33
CA THR A 9 -8.96 -6.23 -19.27
C THR A 9 -9.34 -7.68 -19.60
N LEU A 10 -8.94 -8.21 -20.76
CA LEU A 10 -9.23 -9.61 -21.12
C LEU A 10 -8.58 -10.57 -20.11
N ALA A 11 -9.35 -11.58 -19.71
CA ALA A 11 -8.95 -12.55 -18.70
C ALA A 11 -7.65 -13.30 -19.07
N GLU A 12 -7.40 -13.52 -20.36
CA GLU A 12 -6.18 -14.16 -20.87
C GLU A 12 -4.89 -13.41 -20.48
N HIS A 13 -4.95 -12.08 -20.34
CA HIS A 13 -3.80 -11.28 -19.96
C HIS A 13 -3.59 -11.25 -18.43
N ASN A 14 -4.66 -11.45 -17.65
CA ASN A 14 -4.65 -11.53 -16.18
C ASN A 14 -3.88 -10.37 -15.52
N LEU A 15 -3.96 -9.15 -16.09
CA LEU A 15 -3.16 -8.00 -15.66
C LEU A 15 -3.64 -7.42 -14.32
N ASP A 16 -4.90 -7.65 -13.99
CA ASP A 16 -5.51 -7.31 -12.71
C ASP A 16 -4.85 -8.05 -11.52
N ARG A 17 -4.13 -9.16 -11.76
CA ARG A 17 -3.38 -9.88 -10.72
C ARG A 17 -2.42 -8.99 -9.95
N HIS A 18 -1.78 -8.04 -10.63
CA HIS A 18 -0.81 -7.14 -9.99
C HIS A 18 -1.49 -6.24 -8.97
N TRP A 19 -2.66 -5.70 -9.31
CA TRP A 19 -3.46 -4.91 -8.39
C TRP A 19 -4.01 -5.77 -7.25
N ARG A 20 -4.55 -6.95 -7.52
CA ARG A 20 -5.07 -7.86 -6.49
C ARG A 20 -3.99 -8.26 -5.48
N ASN A 21 -2.81 -8.64 -5.98
CA ASN A 21 -1.68 -9.03 -5.14
C ASN A 21 -1.22 -7.87 -4.26
N ALA A 22 -1.02 -6.68 -4.86
CA ALA A 22 -0.65 -5.49 -4.11
C ALA A 22 -1.71 -5.15 -3.06
N ARG A 23 -3.00 -5.18 -3.44
CA ARG A 23 -4.11 -4.85 -2.55
C ARG A 23 -4.16 -5.80 -1.34
N THR A 24 -4.01 -7.10 -1.57
CA THR A 24 -3.94 -8.09 -0.48
C THR A 24 -2.71 -7.85 0.40
N HIS A 25 -1.53 -7.65 -0.20
CA HIS A 25 -0.29 -7.48 0.56
C HIS A 25 -0.29 -6.21 1.42
N THR A 26 -0.77 -5.09 0.89
CA THR A 26 -0.82 -3.79 1.61
C THR A 26 -1.80 -3.77 2.79
N LEU A 27 -2.66 -4.77 2.94
CA LEU A 27 -3.59 -4.86 4.07
C LEU A 27 -2.97 -5.50 5.32
N HIS A 28 -1.80 -6.13 5.20
CA HIS A 28 -1.09 -6.74 6.31
C HIS A 28 -0.77 -5.71 7.41
N ASP A 29 -0.27 -4.55 7.00
CA ASP A 29 0.05 -3.43 7.90
C ASP A 29 -0.75 -2.19 7.51
N PRO A 30 -1.62 -1.67 8.39
CA PRO A 30 -2.41 -0.50 8.06
C PRO A 30 -1.50 0.73 7.86
N VAL A 31 -1.36 1.17 6.60
CA VAL A 31 -0.53 2.33 6.22
C VAL A 31 -0.85 3.61 7.01
N ARG A 32 -2.10 3.74 7.48
CA ARG A 32 -2.54 4.87 8.30
C ARG A 32 -1.69 5.04 9.57
N TRP A 33 -1.23 3.94 10.18
CA TRP A 33 -0.37 4.01 11.37
C TRP A 33 1.03 4.53 11.05
N LYS A 34 1.58 4.23 9.87
CA LYS A 34 2.86 4.77 9.42
C LYS A 34 2.83 6.30 9.35
N TYR A 35 1.75 6.88 8.81
CA TYR A 35 1.60 8.34 8.77
C TYR A 35 1.46 8.97 10.16
N ALA A 36 0.73 8.32 11.08
CA ALA A 36 0.60 8.80 12.45
C ALA A 36 1.97 8.80 13.17
N ILE A 37 2.76 7.74 13.00
CA ILE A 37 4.10 7.62 13.59
C ILE A 37 5.04 8.69 13.04
N LEU A 38 5.09 8.84 11.71
CA LEU A 38 5.91 9.88 11.08
C LEU A 38 5.47 11.28 11.51
N GLY A 39 4.17 11.54 11.55
CA GLY A 39 3.64 12.82 12.02
C GLY A 39 4.05 13.12 13.46
N ASN A 40 3.99 12.14 14.35
CA ASN A 40 4.38 12.30 15.74
C ASN A 40 5.89 12.57 15.90
N TYR A 41 6.72 11.96 15.06
CA TYR A 41 8.15 12.23 15.02
C TYR A 41 8.43 13.68 14.60
N TYR A 42 7.87 14.13 13.47
CA TYR A 42 8.16 15.47 12.95
C TYR A 42 7.50 16.60 13.75
N LEU A 43 6.36 16.35 14.40
CA LEU A 43 5.62 17.41 15.13
C LEU A 43 5.97 17.47 16.61
N ASN A 44 6.33 16.34 17.24
CA ASN A 44 6.49 16.23 18.69
C ASN A 44 7.84 15.63 19.13
N ASP A 45 8.79 15.42 18.21
CA ASP A 45 10.10 14.79 18.46
C ASP A 45 10.01 13.42 19.15
N VAL A 46 8.91 12.69 18.95
CA VAL A 46 8.73 11.35 19.52
C VAL A 46 9.28 10.31 18.56
N ASN A 47 10.31 9.58 19.00
CA ASN A 47 10.92 8.51 18.20
C ASN A 47 9.91 7.41 17.83
N PRO A 48 9.97 6.87 16.60
CA PRO A 48 9.16 5.73 16.19
C PRO A 48 9.36 4.52 17.11
N PRO A 49 8.30 3.73 17.37
CA PRO A 49 8.45 2.49 18.11
C PRO A 49 9.32 1.48 17.36
N PHE A 50 10.10 0.67 18.09
CA PHE A 50 10.81 -0.49 17.55
C PHE A 50 9.97 -1.76 17.73
N HIS A 51 8.94 -1.95 16.92
CA HIS A 51 8.27 -3.24 16.79
C HIS A 51 7.96 -3.56 15.32
N ALA A 52 7.78 -4.86 15.02
CA ALA A 52 7.68 -5.37 13.65
C ALA A 52 6.52 -4.78 12.81
N TRP A 53 5.60 -4.05 13.45
CA TRP A 53 4.36 -3.52 12.88
C TRP A 53 4.24 -2.00 13.00
N SER A 54 5.23 -1.32 13.61
CA SER A 54 5.30 0.17 13.70
C SER A 54 5.94 0.79 12.49
#